data_AF-A0A2V7MUE9-F1
#
_entry.id   AF-A0A2V7MUE9-F1
#
_cell.length_a   1.000
_cell.length_b   1.000
_cell.length_c   1.000
_cell.angle_alpha   90.00
_cell.angle_beta   90.00
_cell.angle_gamma   90.00
#
_symmetry.space_group_name_H-M   'P 1'
#
loop_
_entity.id
_entity.type
_entity.pdbx_description
1 polymer ?
#
loop_
_entity_poly.entity_id
_entity_poly.type
_entity_poly.pdbx_seq_one_letter_code
_entity_poly.pdbx_strand_id
1 'polypeptide(L)'
;MKRRLFRQLGIALTGNVVALGCAPVAGYRAPGSVRAYDILVTHHDSLSREIGRGLKRRGYSVRSAVKGGGAPTAYLFWFTQREPEPGAPTWLYIRLADTRTGAIIAAVSGPRDSLGGTVEARARAIVDSLTRRPP
;
A
#
# COMPACT_ATOMS: atom_id res chain seq x y z
N MET A 1 -49.24 46.35 -37.80
CA MET A 1 -50.10 45.20 -37.43
C MET A 1 -49.25 43.94 -37.32
N LYS A 2 -49.44 43.18 -36.23
CA LYS A 2 -49.10 41.77 -35.98
C LYS A 2 -47.63 41.33 -35.80
N ARG A 3 -47.39 40.94 -34.54
CA ARG A 3 -46.30 40.16 -33.93
C ARG A 3 -46.05 38.82 -34.65
N ARG A 4 -44.85 38.26 -34.49
CA ARG A 4 -44.64 36.92 -33.91
C ARG A 4 -43.18 36.67 -33.49
N LEU A 5 -43.06 36.35 -32.21
CA LEU A 5 -41.95 35.73 -31.50
C LEU A 5 -41.61 34.37 -32.14
N PHE A 6 -40.33 34.03 -32.30
CA PHE A 6 -39.89 32.64 -32.11
C PHE A 6 -38.47 32.61 -31.52
N ARG A 7 -38.42 31.95 -30.36
CA ARG A 7 -37.30 31.73 -29.47
C ARG A 7 -36.72 30.37 -29.88
N GLN A 8 -35.43 30.27 -30.20
CA GLN A 8 -34.73 28.99 -30.27
C GLN A 8 -33.54 29.00 -29.33
N LEU A 9 -33.63 28.13 -28.34
CA LEU A 9 -32.60 27.82 -27.35
C LEU A 9 -31.44 27.12 -28.05
N GLY A 10 -30.23 27.71 -27.95
CA GLY A 10 -28.99 26.98 -28.18
C GLY A 10 -28.67 26.13 -26.95
N ILE A 11 -28.80 24.82 -27.08
CA ILE A 11 -28.44 23.84 -26.06
C ILE A 11 -26.91 23.80 -25.96
N ALA A 12 -26.37 24.19 -24.81
CA ALA A 12 -24.95 24.05 -24.51
C ALA A 12 -24.60 22.56 -24.35
N LEU A 13 -23.76 22.04 -25.24
CA LEU A 13 -23.10 20.74 -25.11
C LEU A 13 -22.11 20.81 -23.94
N THR A 14 -22.57 20.46 -22.74
CA THR A 14 -21.68 20.16 -21.61
C THR A 14 -21.03 18.79 -21.86
N GLY A 15 -19.82 18.82 -22.42
CA GLY A 15 -18.97 17.65 -22.55
C GLY A 15 -18.58 17.11 -21.17
N ASN A 16 -19.14 15.97 -20.79
CA ASN A 16 -18.69 15.19 -19.65
C ASN A 16 -17.30 14.60 -19.96
N VAL A 17 -16.24 15.25 -19.48
CA VAL A 17 -14.91 14.63 -19.41
C VAL A 17 -14.93 13.68 -18.22
N VAL A 18 -15.15 12.39 -18.50
CA VAL A 18 -14.88 11.32 -17.53
C VAL A 18 -13.36 11.23 -17.41
N ALA A 19 -12.80 11.98 -16.47
CA ALA A 19 -11.42 11.83 -16.07
C ALA A 19 -11.27 10.45 -15.40
N LEU A 20 -10.79 9.47 -16.18
CA LEU A 20 -10.22 8.22 -15.68
C LEU A 20 -8.96 8.55 -14.87
N GLY A 21 -9.17 9.01 -13.64
CA GLY A 21 -8.10 9.16 -12.66
C GLY A 21 -7.65 7.79 -12.21
N CYS A 22 -6.54 7.30 -12.75
CA CYS A 22 -5.71 6.35 -12.03
C CYS A 22 -5.28 7.05 -10.73
N ALA A 23 -5.94 6.72 -9.63
CA ALA A 23 -5.50 7.19 -8.32
C ALA A 23 -4.03 6.75 -8.18
N PRO A 24 -3.06 7.67 -8.02
CA PRO A 24 -1.72 7.26 -7.67
C PRO A 24 -1.81 6.45 -6.38
N VAL A 25 -1.00 5.39 -6.25
CA VAL A 25 -0.80 4.73 -4.96
C VAL A 25 -0.53 5.85 -3.96
N ALA A 26 -1.47 6.05 -3.02
CA ALA A 26 -1.35 7.07 -1.99
C ALA A 26 -0.22 6.64 -1.05
N GLY A 27 1.01 6.92 -1.47
CA GLY A 27 2.21 6.69 -0.71
C GLY A 27 2.27 7.70 0.40
N TYR A 28 1.93 7.28 1.61
CA TYR A 28 2.29 8.03 2.80
C TYR A 28 3.81 8.26 2.79
N ARG A 29 4.26 9.52 2.84
CA ARG A 29 5.68 9.88 2.84
C ARG A 29 6.26 9.51 4.20
N ALA A 30 6.91 8.35 4.24
CA ALA A 30 7.71 7.87 5.35
C ALA A 30 8.72 8.92 5.85
N PRO A 31 8.84 9.18 7.16
CA PRO A 31 10.02 9.82 7.72
C PRO A 31 11.27 8.94 7.50
N GLY A 32 12.46 9.54 7.60
CA GLY A 32 13.80 8.97 7.39
C GLY A 32 13.91 7.44 7.35
N SER A 33 14.30 6.93 6.17
CA SER A 33 14.50 5.53 5.77
C SER A 33 14.16 4.43 6.78
N VAL A 34 13.33 3.47 6.36
CA VAL A 34 13.07 2.18 7.05
C VAL A 34 14.34 1.50 7.61
N ARG A 35 15.52 1.80 7.06
CA ARG A 35 16.83 1.31 7.57
C ARG A 35 17.19 1.77 8.98
N ALA A 36 16.60 2.85 9.48
CA ALA A 36 16.79 3.31 10.85
C ALA A 36 16.02 2.46 11.89
N TYR A 37 15.19 1.52 11.42
CA TYR A 37 14.33 0.69 12.24
C TYR A 37 14.81 -0.77 12.30
N ASP A 38 14.71 -1.35 13.49
CA ASP A 38 14.54 -2.79 13.65
C ASP A 38 13.13 -3.18 13.17
N ILE A 39 13.00 -4.16 12.28
CA ILE A 39 11.69 -4.63 11.81
C ILE A 39 11.26 -5.83 12.65
N LEU A 40 10.15 -5.68 13.36
CA LEU A 40 9.55 -6.73 14.17
C LEU A 40 8.54 -7.51 13.31
N VAL A 41 8.79 -8.81 13.12
CA VAL A 41 7.90 -9.75 12.45
C VAL A 41 7.53 -10.84 13.45
N THR A 42 6.35 -10.74 14.07
CA THR A 42 5.89 -11.70 15.08
C THR A 42 5.12 -12.87 14.48
N HIS A 43 4.42 -12.65 13.36
CA HIS A 43 3.64 -13.71 12.72
C HIS A 43 4.56 -14.77 12.11
N HIS A 44 4.21 -16.03 12.33
CA HIS A 44 4.96 -17.21 11.88
C HIS A 44 4.38 -17.87 10.63
N ASP A 45 3.45 -17.22 9.95
CA ASP A 45 2.95 -17.69 8.66
C ASP A 45 4.03 -17.60 7.57
N SER A 46 3.82 -18.34 6.48
CA SER A 46 4.81 -18.45 5.39
C SER A 46 5.11 -17.12 4.72
N LEU A 47 4.13 -16.22 4.60
CA LEU A 47 4.33 -14.91 3.98
C LEU A 47 5.16 -14.00 4.89
N SER A 48 4.81 -13.91 6.17
CA SER A 48 5.55 -13.12 7.17
C SER A 48 7.01 -13.58 7.28
N ARG A 49 7.25 -14.90 7.32
CA ARG A 49 8.61 -15.46 7.33
C ARG A 49 9.40 -15.12 6.06
N GLU A 50 8.77 -15.18 4.89
CA GLU A 50 9.46 -14.87 3.64
C GLU A 50 9.73 -13.38 3.48
N ILE A 51 8.83 -12.50 3.94
CA ILE A 51 9.09 -11.06 4.02
C ILE A 51 10.26 -10.79 4.96
N GLY A 52 10.27 -11.39 6.16
CA GLY A 52 11.37 -11.26 7.11
C GLY A 52 12.70 -11.71 6.53
N ARG A 53 12.74 -12.86 5.84
CA ARG A 53 13.94 -13.34 5.11
C ARG A 53 14.34 -12.37 4.01
N GLY A 54 13.39 -11.87 3.21
CA GLY A 54 13.63 -10.91 2.13
C GLY A 54 14.19 -9.56 2.61
N LEU A 55 13.75 -9.09 3.78
CA LEU A 55 14.27 -7.89 4.42
C LEU A 55 15.70 -8.11 4.94
N LYS A 56 15.96 -9.23 5.62
CA LYS A 56 17.32 -9.61 6.05
C LYS A 56 18.29 -9.67 4.87
N ARG A 57 17.88 -10.26 3.73
CA ARG A 57 18.67 -10.31 2.50
C ARG A 57 19.01 -8.92 1.93
N ARG A 58 18.20 -7.89 2.22
CA ARG A 58 18.46 -6.49 1.83
C ARG A 58 19.21 -5.67 2.90
N GLY A 59 19.70 -6.34 3.95
CA GLY A 59 20.48 -5.74 5.03
C GLY A 59 19.64 -4.97 6.06
N TYR A 60 18.36 -5.30 6.22
CA TYR A 60 17.54 -4.77 7.31
C TYR A 60 17.69 -5.65 8.55
N SER A 61 17.68 -5.03 9.72
CA SER A 61 17.59 -5.76 10.99
C SER A 61 16.15 -6.25 11.17
N VAL A 62 15.97 -7.55 11.36
CA VAL A 62 14.65 -8.18 11.53
C VAL A 62 14.65 -9.06 12.78
N ARG A 63 13.67 -8.84 13.64
CA ARG A 63 13.50 -9.52 14.94
C ARG A 63 12.14 -10.20 14.99
N SER A 64 12.03 -11.26 15.79
CA SER A 64 10.76 -11.98 16.02
C SER A 64 10.13 -11.69 17.38
N ALA A 65 10.79 -10.91 18.23
CA ALA A 65 10.31 -10.56 19.56
C ALA A 65 10.74 -9.14 19.94
N VAL A 66 9.92 -8.48 20.75
CA VAL A 66 10.23 -7.17 21.34
C VAL A 66 11.28 -7.33 22.43
N LYS A 67 12.28 -6.46 22.45
CA LYS A 67 13.22 -6.29 23.56
C LYS A 67 13.24 -4.82 23.96
N GLY A 68 13.18 -4.54 25.26
CA GLY A 68 13.35 -3.17 25.77
C GLY A 68 14.76 -2.63 25.51
N GLY A 69 14.89 -1.30 25.44
CA GLY A 69 16.19 -0.62 25.41
C GLY A 69 16.97 -0.71 24.08
N GLY A 70 16.30 -0.60 22.92
CA GLY A 70 16.94 -0.75 21.61
C GLY A 70 16.69 0.41 20.63
N ALA A 71 17.13 0.21 19.38
CA ALA A 71 16.85 1.10 18.26
C ALA A 71 15.33 1.26 18.03
N PRO A 72 14.90 2.31 17.31
CA PRO A 72 13.51 2.41 16.86
C PRO A 72 13.04 1.10 16.22
N THR A 73 11.86 0.62 16.61
CA THR A 73 11.32 -0.65 16.11
C THR A 73 10.03 -0.40 15.35
N ALA A 74 9.87 -1.08 14.21
CA ALA A 74 8.67 -1.02 13.40
C ALA A 74 8.03 -2.41 13.31
N TYR A 75 6.78 -2.52 13.73
CA TYR A 75 6.00 -3.74 13.65
C TYR A 75 5.46 -3.94 12.23
N LEU A 76 5.75 -5.11 11.66
CA LEU A 76 5.11 -5.58 10.44
C LEU A 76 3.79 -6.25 10.77
N PHE A 77 2.71 -5.65 10.27
CA PHE A 77 1.41 -6.30 10.24
C PHE A 77 0.83 -6.27 8.84
N TRP A 78 -0.02 -7.26 8.57
CA TRP A 78 -0.70 -7.37 7.31
C TRP A 78 -2.07 -7.98 7.47
N PHE A 79 -2.96 -7.68 6.53
CA PHE A 79 -4.27 -8.29 6.43
C PHE A 79 -4.71 -8.30 4.97
N THR A 80 -5.69 -9.15 4.66
CA THR A 80 -6.37 -9.14 3.37
C THR A 80 -7.80 -8.67 3.52
N GLN A 81 -8.29 -7.97 2.52
CA GLN A 81 -9.69 -7.56 2.42
C GLN A 81 -10.22 -7.99 1.05
N ARG A 82 -11.43 -8.51 1.01
CA ARG A 82 -12.14 -8.81 -0.24
C ARG A 82 -13.42 -7.99 -0.25
N GLU A 83 -13.68 -7.31 -1.35
CA GLU A 83 -14.93 -6.59 -1.55
C GLU A 83 -16.07 -7.60 -1.86
N PRO A 84 -17.32 -7.28 -1.49
CA PRO A 84 -18.43 -8.22 -1.59
C PRO A 84 -18.84 -8.55 -3.05
N GLU A 85 -18.43 -7.74 -4.02
CA GLU A 85 -18.81 -7.87 -5.42
C GLU A 85 -18.25 -9.18 -6.03
N PRO A 86 -19.05 -9.89 -6.84
CA PRO A 86 -18.57 -11.06 -7.58
C PRO A 86 -17.37 -10.69 -8.47
N GLY A 87 -16.29 -11.48 -8.36
CA GLY A 87 -15.06 -11.24 -9.11
C GLY A 87 -14.15 -10.16 -8.54
N ALA A 88 -14.50 -9.50 -7.42
CA ALA A 88 -13.63 -8.51 -6.80
C ALA A 88 -12.29 -9.12 -6.35
N PRO A 89 -11.17 -8.41 -6.57
CA PRO A 89 -9.86 -8.88 -6.14
C PRO A 89 -9.78 -8.94 -4.61
N THR A 90 -9.01 -9.91 -4.10
CA THR A 90 -8.58 -9.85 -2.71
C THR A 90 -7.40 -8.88 -2.61
N TRP A 91 -7.58 -7.81 -1.87
CA TRP A 91 -6.52 -6.84 -1.56
C TRP A 91 -5.64 -7.34 -0.42
N LEU A 92 -4.35 -7.06 -0.52
CA LEU A 92 -3.37 -7.26 0.54
C LEU A 92 -2.89 -5.89 1.03
N TYR A 93 -2.90 -5.69 2.34
CA TYR A 93 -2.38 -4.50 3.00
C TYR A 93 -1.24 -4.90 3.92
N ILE A 94 -0.11 -4.21 3.81
CA ILE A 94 1.08 -4.42 4.63
C ILE A 94 1.55 -3.07 5.13
N ARG A 95 1.85 -3.00 6.41
CA ARG A 95 2.31 -1.77 7.05
C ARG A 95 3.47 -2.06 7.99
N LEU A 96 4.41 -1.14 8.02
CA LEU A 96 5.41 -1.00 9.07
C LEU A 96 4.96 0.14 9.97
N ALA A 97 4.57 -0.18 11.21
CA ALA A 97 4.19 0.82 12.21
C ALA A 97 5.27 0.97 13.27
N ASP A 98 5.72 2.20 13.51
CA ASP A 98 6.58 2.53 14.64
C ASP A 98 5.92 2.05 15.95
N THR A 99 6.62 1.20 16.72
CA THR A 99 6.04 0.55 17.91
C THR A 99 5.83 1.48 19.09
N ARG A 100 6.39 2.71 19.05
CA ARG A 100 6.25 3.71 20.12
C ARG A 100 5.09 4.66 19.85
N THR A 101 4.90 5.03 18.58
CA THR A 101 3.95 6.08 18.16
C THR A 101 2.75 5.55 17.39
N GLY A 102 2.83 4.33 16.84
CA GLY A 102 1.86 3.78 15.90
C GLY A 102 1.92 4.40 14.50
N ALA A 103 2.84 5.35 14.25
CA ALA A 103 2.97 5.99 12.95
C ALA A 103 3.36 4.96 11.88
N ILE A 104 2.66 5.00 10.74
CA ILE A 104 2.99 4.13 9.61
C ILE A 104 4.21 4.68 8.89
N ILE A 105 5.35 4.00 9.00
CA ILE A 105 6.60 4.44 8.40
C ILE A 105 6.82 3.86 7.00
N ALA A 106 6.07 2.83 6.61
CA ALA A 106 6.02 2.33 5.24
C ALA A 106 4.75 1.50 5.05
N ALA A 107 4.22 1.49 3.84
CA ALA A 107 3.05 0.69 3.50
C ALA A 107 3.11 0.17 2.07
N VAL A 108 2.49 -0.98 1.86
CA VAL A 108 2.22 -1.58 0.54
C VAL A 108 0.76 -2.01 0.54
N SER A 109 0.04 -1.66 -0.52
CA SER A 109 -1.30 -2.17 -0.77
C SER A 109 -1.46 -2.51 -2.24
N GLY A 110 -2.13 -3.62 -2.53
CA GLY A 110 -2.46 -4.00 -3.90
C GLY A 110 -3.25 -5.29 -3.99
N PRO A 111 -3.82 -5.60 -5.17
CA PRO A 111 -4.43 -6.90 -5.41
C PRO A 111 -3.43 -8.02 -5.15
N ARG A 112 -3.82 -8.99 -4.33
CA ARG A 112 -2.98 -10.10 -3.86
C ARG A 112 -2.38 -10.88 -5.03
N ASP A 113 -3.14 -11.06 -6.11
CA ASP A 113 -2.74 -11.84 -7.27
C ASP A 113 -1.75 -11.09 -8.17
N SER A 114 -1.78 -9.75 -8.16
CA SER A 114 -0.82 -8.91 -8.88
C SER A 114 0.58 -8.90 -8.26
N LEU A 115 0.72 -9.33 -7.01
CA LEU A 115 2.02 -9.42 -6.33
C LEU A 115 2.79 -10.70 -6.66
N GLY A 116 2.20 -11.62 -7.44
CA GLY A 116 2.79 -12.89 -7.83
C GLY A 116 2.01 -14.09 -7.30
N GLY A 117 2.11 -15.21 -8.04
CA GLY A 117 1.36 -16.45 -7.76
C GLY A 117 1.93 -17.30 -6.63
N THR A 118 3.17 -17.09 -6.22
CA THR A 118 3.81 -17.83 -5.10
C THR A 118 4.05 -16.94 -3.89
N VAL A 119 4.26 -17.55 -2.72
CA VAL A 119 4.59 -16.82 -1.49
C VAL A 119 5.90 -16.06 -1.65
N GLU A 120 6.89 -16.64 -2.32
CA GLU A 120 8.20 -16.08 -2.56
C GLU A 120 8.14 -14.88 -3.51
N ALA A 121 7.40 -15.00 -4.62
CA ALA A 121 7.19 -13.92 -5.57
C ALA A 121 6.48 -12.73 -4.89
N ARG A 122 5.44 -13.04 -4.11
CA ARG A 122 4.68 -12.05 -3.34
C ARG A 122 5.54 -11.34 -2.32
N ALA A 123 6.28 -12.08 -1.48
CA ALA A 123 7.18 -11.49 -0.51
C ALA A 123 8.28 -10.65 -1.17
N ARG A 124 8.81 -11.06 -2.33
CA ARG A 124 9.79 -10.28 -3.09
C ARG A 124 9.21 -8.93 -3.51
N ALA A 125 8.03 -8.92 -4.14
CA ALA A 125 7.36 -7.70 -4.58
C ALA A 125 7.05 -6.74 -3.42
N ILE A 126 6.63 -7.30 -2.28
CA ILE A 126 6.37 -6.55 -1.05
C ILE A 126 7.65 -5.89 -0.54
N VAL A 127 8.74 -6.66 -0.42
CA VAL A 127 9.99 -6.11 0.10
C VAL A 127 10.59 -5.09 -0.89
N ASP A 128 10.52 -5.33 -2.20
CA ASP A 128 10.89 -4.33 -3.20
C ASP A 128 10.13 -3.01 -3.01
N SER A 129 8.83 -3.10 -2.73
CA SER A 129 7.99 -1.93 -2.51
C SER A 129 8.31 -1.22 -1.18
N LEU A 130 8.48 -1.97 -0.09
CA LEU A 130 8.82 -1.41 1.23
C LEU A 130 10.20 -0.74 1.28
N THR A 131 11.12 -1.16 0.42
CA THR A 131 12.53 -0.72 0.46
C THR A 131 12.90 0.25 -0.65
N ARG A 132 11.96 0.55 -1.56
CA ARG A 132 12.15 1.55 -2.62
C ARG A 132 12.41 2.92 -1.97
N ARG A 133 13.57 3.52 -2.28
CA ARG A 133 13.85 4.90 -1.87
C ARG A 133 12.93 5.86 -2.66
N PRO A 134 12.43 6.93 -2.05
CA PRO A 134 11.88 8.03 -2.82
C PRO A 134 12.99 8.61 -3.72
N PRO A 135 12.65 9.05 -4.94
CA PRO A 135 13.58 9.74 -5.83
C PRO A 135 14.11 11.04 -5.22
#